data_AF-A0A077JEG5-F1
#
_entry.id   AF-A0A077JEG5-F1
#
_cell.length_a   1.000
_cell.length_b   1.000
_cell.length_c   1.000
_cell.angle_alpha   90.00
_cell.angle_beta   90.00
_cell.angle_gamma   90.00
#
_symmetry.space_group_name_H-M   'P 1'
#
loop_
_entity.id
_entity.type
_entity.pdbx_description
1 polymer ?
#
loop_
_entity_poly.entity_id
_entity_poly.type
_entity_poly.pdbx_seq_one_letter_code
_entity_poly.pdbx_strand_id
1 'polypeptide(L)' 'MKVDPRDCLVFEDSLARMKAAIAAEMSTVVVPYKTSDCQLFDQADQVLNSLEEFEPKKWYLP' A
#
# COMPACT_ATOMS: atom_id res chain seq x y z
N MET A 1 9.79 -17.82 -10.80
CA MET A 1 9.21 -17.96 -9.44
C MET A 1 7.76 -17.54 -9.51
N LYS A 2 6.85 -18.29 -8.88
CA LYS A 2 5.49 -17.82 -8.59
C LYS A 2 5.47 -17.47 -7.11
N VAL A 3 5.28 -16.19 -6.80
CA VAL A 3 5.05 -15.69 -5.43
C VAL A 3 3.54 -15.62 -5.25
N ASP A 4 3.05 -15.99 -4.06
CA ASP A 4 1.63 -15.79 -3.72
C ASP A 4 1.36 -14.28 -3.57
N PRO A 5 0.36 -13.71 -4.24
CA PRO A 5 0.06 -12.28 -4.09
C PRO A 5 -0.17 -11.85 -2.63
N ARG A 6 -0.64 -12.75 -1.77
CA ARG A 6 -0.86 -12.48 -0.34
C ARG A 6 0.44 -12.33 0.44
N ASP A 7 1.56 -12.77 -0.13
CA ASP A 7 2.91 -12.55 0.39
C ASP A 7 3.56 -11.29 -0.21
N CYS A 8 2.84 -10.51 -1.02
CA CYS A 8 3.33 -9.27 -1.63
C CYS A 8 2.82 -8.04 -0.88
N LEU A 9 3.75 -7.12 -0.58
CA LEU A 9 3.46 -5.77 -0.09
C LEU A 9 3.69 -4.77 -1.23
N VAL A 10 2.65 -4.01 -1.58
CA VAL A 10 2.70 -3.01 -2.66
C VAL A 10 2.65 -1.61 -2.07
N PHE A 11 3.54 -0.73 -2.56
CA PHE A 11 3.52 0.69 -2.28
C PHE A 11 2.96 1.44 -3.48
N GLU A 12 1.91 2.26 -3.28
CA GLU A 12 1.30 3.04 -4.36
C GLU A 12 0.93 4.45 -3.94
N ASP A 13 0.81 5.34 -4.91
CA ASP A 13 0.39 6.73 -4.74
C ASP A 13 -0.97 7.03 -5.40
N SER A 14 -1.59 6.01 -6.01
CA SER A 14 -2.75 6.13 -6.90
C SER A 14 -3.90 5.22 -6.50
N LEU A 15 -5.12 5.77 -6.49
CA LEU A 15 -6.34 5.05 -6.15
C LEU A 15 -6.58 3.84 -7.07
N ALA A 16 -6.30 4.00 -8.37
CA ALA A 16 -6.50 2.95 -9.35
C ALA A 16 -5.54 1.77 -9.12
N ARG A 17 -4.29 2.05 -8.75
CA ARG A 17 -3.28 1.01 -8.50
C ARG A 17 -3.49 0.32 -7.17
N MET A 18 -3.86 1.06 -6.12
CA MET A 18 -4.30 0.49 -4.84
C MET A 18 -5.44 -0.51 -5.06
N LYS A 19 -6.48 -0.12 -5.81
CA LYS A 19 -7.61 -1.02 -6.12
C LYS A 19 -7.18 -2.25 -6.92
N ALA A 20 -6.23 -2.10 -7.84
CA ALA A 20 -5.70 -3.24 -8.61
C ALA A 20 -4.91 -4.21 -7.72
N ALA A 21 -4.10 -3.71 -6.78
CA ALA A 21 -3.36 -4.53 -5.83
C ALA A 21 -4.29 -5.28 -4.86
N ILE A 22 -5.31 -4.60 -4.34
CA ILE A 22 -6.34 -5.22 -3.49
C ILE A 22 -7.11 -6.31 -4.26
N ALA A 23 -7.50 -6.04 -5.50
CA ALA A 23 -8.18 -7.03 -6.36
C ALA A 23 -7.30 -8.25 -6.68
N ALA A 24 -5.98 -8.11 -6.55
CA ALA A 24 -5.02 -9.19 -6.68
C ALA A 24 -4.68 -9.87 -5.33
N GLU A 25 -5.37 -9.53 -4.24
CA GLU A 25 -5.15 -10.07 -2.89
C GLU A 25 -3.78 -9.71 -2.29
N MET A 26 -3.19 -8.59 -2.71
CA MET A 26 -1.93 -8.08 -2.15
C MET A 26 -2.20 -7.10 -1.00
N SER A 27 -1.24 -7.01 -0.07
CA SER A 27 -1.24 -5.94 0.95
C SER A 27 -0.78 -4.62 0.36
N THR A 28 -1.34 -3.51 0.85
CA THR A 28 -1.17 -2.18 0.26
C THR A 28 -0.80 -1.12 1.30
N VAL A 29 0.33 -0.46 1.06
CA VAL A 29 0.73 0.77 1.76
C VAL A 29 0.60 1.91 0.76
N VAL A 30 -0.25 2.87 1.04
CA VAL A 30 -0.43 4.04 0.17
C VAL A 30 0.33 5.22 0.72
N VAL A 31 1.06 5.90 -0.17
CA VAL A 31 1.68 7.21 0.09
C VAL A 31 1.09 8.20 -0.91
N PRO A 32 -0.04 8.86 -0.58
CA PRO A 32 -0.75 9.69 -1.53
C PRO A 32 0.12 10.85 -2.02
N TYR A 33 0.02 11.18 -3.31
CA TYR A 33 0.62 12.41 -3.79
C TYR A 33 -0.02 13.60 -3.05
N LYS A 34 0.78 14.61 -2.66
CA LYS A 34 0.44 15.71 -1.71
C LYS A 34 -0.90 16.42 -1.92
N THR A 35 -1.49 16.35 -3.10
CA THR A 35 -2.75 17.00 -3.47
C THR A 35 -3.97 16.07 -3.42
N SER A 36 -3.78 14.81 -3.04
CA SER A 36 -4.82 13.78 -3.08
C SER A 36 -5.55 13.73 -1.73
N ASP A 37 -6.88 13.62 -1.77
CA ASP A 37 -7.69 13.44 -0.58
C ASP A 37 -7.43 12.06 0.03
N CYS A 38 -6.79 12.02 1.20
CA CYS A 38 -6.46 10.78 1.90
C CYS A 38 -7.69 9.91 2.20
N GLN A 39 -8.90 10.50 2.25
CA GLN A 39 -10.14 9.74 2.44
C GLN A 39 -10.43 8.77 1.29
N LEU A 40 -9.87 9.00 0.10
CA LEU A 40 -10.04 8.12 -1.05
C LEU A 40 -9.32 6.77 -0.89
N PHE A 41 -8.39 6.67 0.06
CA PHE A 41 -7.52 5.51 0.26
C PHE A 41 -7.88 4.70 1.52
N ASP A 42 -9.14 4.79 1.95
CA ASP A 42 -9.68 4.10 3.14
C ASP A 42 -9.57 2.57 3.12
N GLN A 43 -9.43 1.99 1.93
CA GLN A 43 -9.28 0.55 1.70
C GLN A 43 -7.83 0.06 1.73
N ALA A 44 -6.84 0.96 1.82
CA ALA A 44 -5.45 0.54 1.97
C ALA A 44 -5.22 -0.03 3.38
N ASP A 45 -4.32 -1.02 3.49
CA ASP A 45 -3.93 -1.56 4.81
C ASP A 45 -3.20 -0.52 5.66
N GLN A 46 -2.48 0.40 5.01
CA GLN A 46 -1.84 1.53 5.66
C GLN A 46 -1.79 2.74 4.72
N VAL A 47 -2.12 3.93 5.22
CA VAL A 47 -1.90 5.20 4.51
C VAL A 47 -0.85 6.01 5.28
N LEU A 48 0.19 6.45 4.58
CA LEU A 48 1.29 7.25 5.12
C LEU A 48 1.35 8.60 4.42
N ASN A 49 1.86 9.63 5.09
CA ASN A 49 2.13 10.92 4.45
C ASN A 49 3.45 10.90 3.66
N SER A 50 4.37 10.02 4.04
CA SER A 50 5.69 9.89 3.43
C SER A 50 6.27 8.50 3.67
N LEU A 51 7.16 8.01 2.79
CA LEU A 51 7.79 6.70 2.93
C LEU A 51 8.72 6.60 4.16
N GLU A 52 9.22 7.72 4.67
CA GLU A 52 10.03 7.80 5.90
C GLU A 52 9.26 7.39 7.15
N GLU A 53 7.92 7.39 7.10
CA GLU A 53 7.05 6.91 8.18
C GLU A 53 6.85 5.39 8.15
N PHE A 54 7.34 4.70 7.10
CA PHE A 54 7.21 3.26 6.98
C PHE A 54 8.10 2.54 7.98
N GLU A 55 7.50 1.64 8.76
CA GLU A 55 8.20 0.79 9.72
C GLU A 55 8.20 -0.67 9.24
N PRO A 56 9.28 -1.17 8.60
CA PRO A 56 9.34 -2.53 8.03
C PRO A 56 8.97 -3.64 9.02
N LYS A 57 9.35 -3.45 10.29
CA LYS A 57 9.08 -4.42 11.36
C LYS A 57 7.60 -4.66 11.63
N LYS A 58 6.72 -3.67 11.40
CA LYS A 58 5.25 -3.85 11.51
C LYS A 58 4.70 -4.79 10.44
N TRP A 59 5.45 -4.97 9.36
CA TRP A 59 5.16 -5.83 8.22
C TRP A 59 5.97 -7.12 8.20
N TYR A 60 6.65 -7.46 9.31
CA TYR A 60 7.54 -8.63 9.41
C TYR A 60 8.72 -8.61 8.41
N LEU A 61 9.09 -7.42 7.95
CA LEU A 61 10.24 -7.18 7.08
C LEU A 61 11.46 -6.75 7.92
N PRO A 62 12.70 -6.98 7.43
CA PRO A 62 13.93 -6.60 8.12
C PRO A 62 14.05 -5.09 8.39
#